data_AF-U9TCC1-F1
#
_entry.id   AF-U9TCC1-F1
#
_cell.length_a   1.000
_cell.length_b   1.000
_cell.length_c   1.000
_cell.angle_alpha   90.00
_cell.angle_beta   90.00
_cell.angle_gamma   90.00
#
_symmetry.space_group_name_H-M   'P 1'
#
loop_
_entity.id
_entity.type
_entity.pdbx_description
1 polymer ?
#
loop_
_entity_poly.entity_id
_entity_poly.type
_entity_poly.pdbx_seq_one_letter_code
_entity_poly.pdbx_strand_id
1 'polypeptide(L)'
;MEFFKYVDDNILKELSMLSTSIKKLELNVRYGSFGGIIELIGAQKNLNQVNLTYDNEDYISNDTFEYCQKPLEESLIKHADTIQYLRMDWEPITNLLSYLINLKLFLFHITERFKIISLSLEGQTFYVITNCFKRIIFYLNTLLHIKYHSDLNK
;
A
#
# COMPACT_ATOMS: atom_id res chain seq x y z
N MET A 1 4.84 -7.62 -23.46
CA MET A 1 4.19 -8.13 -22.23
C MET A 1 2.80 -7.53 -22.23
N GLU A 2 1.79 -8.30 -22.64
CA GLU A 2 0.40 -7.83 -22.67
C GLU A 2 -0.11 -7.79 -21.23
N PHE A 3 -0.47 -6.59 -20.77
CA PHE A 3 -1.18 -6.43 -19.52
C PHE A 3 -2.59 -6.97 -19.73
N PHE A 4 -2.97 -8.04 -19.02
CA PHE A 4 -4.38 -8.41 -18.91
C PHE A 4 -5.08 -7.24 -18.23
N LYS A 5 -5.80 -6.45 -19.04
CA LYS A 5 -6.41 -5.19 -18.62
C LYS A 5 -7.49 -5.40 -17.56
N TYR A 6 -7.95 -6.63 -17.36
CA TYR A 6 -9.02 -7.02 -16.44
C TYR A 6 -8.80 -8.44 -15.92
N VAL A 7 -8.88 -8.64 -14.60
CA VAL A 7 -8.88 -9.98 -13.99
C VAL A 7 -10.16 -10.10 -13.15
N ASP A 8 -10.98 -11.09 -13.49
CA ASP A 8 -12.25 -11.36 -12.81
C ASP A 8 -12.02 -11.78 -11.34
N ASP A 9 -12.89 -11.36 -10.44
CA ASP A 9 -12.80 -11.68 -9.01
C ASP A 9 -12.79 -13.20 -8.77
N ASN A 10 -13.57 -13.98 -9.53
CA ASN A 10 -13.60 -15.43 -9.42
C ASN A 10 -12.28 -16.06 -9.89
N ILE A 11 -11.63 -15.49 -10.91
CA ILE A 11 -10.30 -15.95 -11.34
C ILE A 11 -9.28 -15.73 -10.21
N LEU A 12 -9.34 -14.58 -9.52
CA LEU A 12 -8.46 -14.32 -8.38
C LEU A 12 -8.71 -15.28 -7.22
N LYS A 13 -9.97 -15.62 -6.93
CA LYS A 13 -10.33 -16.64 -5.93
C LYS A 13 -9.85 -18.03 -6.32
N GLU A 14 -10.03 -18.43 -7.57
CA GLU A 14 -9.50 -19.70 -8.07
C GLU A 14 -7.98 -19.76 -7.96
N LEU A 15 -7.29 -18.67 -8.32
CA LEU A 15 -5.85 -18.56 -8.17
C LEU A 15 -5.41 -18.62 -6.70
N SER A 16 -6.18 -18.07 -5.76
CA SER A 16 -5.87 -18.15 -4.32
C SER A 16 -5.88 -19.58 -3.81
N MET A 17 -6.79 -20.41 -4.34
CA MET A 17 -6.89 -21.83 -4.00
C MET A 17 -5.75 -22.66 -4.61
N LEU A 18 -5.25 -22.27 -5.78
CA LEU A 18 -4.24 -23.02 -6.52
C LEU A 18 -2.80 -22.60 -6.22
N SER A 19 -2.59 -21.36 -5.80
CA SER A 19 -1.26 -20.76 -5.66
C SER A 19 -1.05 -20.15 -4.28
N THR A 20 -0.04 -20.68 -3.57
CA THR A 20 0.41 -20.16 -2.26
C THR A 20 1.85 -19.67 -2.27
N SER A 21 2.46 -19.54 -3.45
CA SER A 21 3.90 -19.27 -3.62
C SER A 21 4.23 -17.97 -4.34
N ILE A 22 3.25 -17.09 -4.57
CA ILE A 22 3.47 -15.79 -5.20
C ILE A 22 4.32 -14.94 -4.26
N LYS A 23 5.48 -14.51 -4.76
CA LYS A 23 6.38 -13.60 -4.04
C LYS A 23 6.23 -12.15 -4.47
N LYS A 24 5.74 -11.93 -5.68
CA LYS A 24 5.55 -10.60 -6.28
C LYS A 24 4.16 -10.54 -6.87
N LEU A 25 3.34 -9.64 -6.34
CA LEU A 25 1.97 -9.43 -6.78
C LEU A 25 1.84 -8.01 -7.32
N GLU A 26 1.42 -7.89 -8.57
CA GLU A 26 1.13 -6.61 -9.21
C GLU A 26 -0.27 -6.69 -9.81
N LEU A 27 -1.18 -5.86 -9.30
CA LEU A 27 -2.58 -5.87 -9.71
C LEU A 27 -3.11 -4.45 -9.85
N ASN A 28 -3.96 -4.27 -10.87
CA ASN A 28 -4.82 -3.10 -10.95
C ASN A 28 -6.13 -3.41 -10.19
N VAL A 29 -6.38 -2.65 -9.12
CA VAL A 29 -7.56 -2.74 -8.28
C VAL A 29 -8.68 -1.95 -8.96
N ARG A 30 -9.78 -2.64 -9.26
CA ARG A 30 -11.01 -2.02 -9.77
C ARG A 30 -12.20 -2.36 -8.88
N TYR A 31 -13.28 -1.60 -9.02
CA TYR A 31 -14.51 -1.87 -8.29
C TYR A 31 -14.97 -3.33 -8.49
N GLY A 32 -15.31 -4.02 -7.40
CA GLY A 32 -15.81 -5.40 -7.40
C GLY A 32 -14.75 -6.51 -7.37
N SER A 33 -13.46 -6.19 -7.47
CA SER A 33 -12.36 -7.20 -7.45
C SER A 33 -11.68 -7.38 -6.08
N PHE A 34 -12.14 -6.67 -5.04
CA PHE A 34 -11.48 -6.65 -3.74
C PHE A 34 -11.47 -8.01 -3.03
N GLY A 35 -12.55 -8.79 -3.15
CA GLY A 35 -12.67 -10.07 -2.45
C GLY A 35 -11.61 -11.08 -2.89
N GLY A 36 -11.48 -11.26 -4.20
CA GLY A 36 -10.49 -12.12 -4.81
C GLY A 36 -9.05 -11.65 -4.57
N ILE A 37 -8.80 -10.33 -4.55
CA ILE A 37 -7.47 -9.79 -4.20
C ILE A 37 -7.13 -10.12 -2.73
N ILE A 38 -8.07 -9.92 -1.80
CA ILE A 38 -7.87 -10.21 -0.37
C ILE A 38 -7.59 -11.69 -0.16
N GLU A 39 -8.35 -12.57 -0.80
CA GLU A 39 -8.14 -14.02 -0.73
C GLU A 39 -6.79 -14.41 -1.33
N LEU A 40 -6.45 -13.85 -2.50
CA LEU A 40 -5.19 -14.12 -3.17
C LEU A 40 -3.99 -13.70 -2.31
N ILE A 41 -4.00 -12.51 -1.72
CA ILE A 41 -2.95 -12.06 -0.81
C ILE A 41 -2.86 -13.02 0.38
N GLY A 42 -3.98 -13.28 1.05
CA GLY A 42 -4.02 -14.11 2.26
C GLY A 42 -3.56 -15.56 2.06
N ALA A 43 -3.64 -16.09 0.84
CA ALA A 43 -3.17 -17.45 0.51
C ALA A 43 -1.65 -17.56 0.37
N GLN A 44 -0.91 -16.45 0.22
CA GLN A 44 0.52 -16.51 -0.09
C GLN A 44 1.38 -16.77 1.15
N LYS A 45 2.39 -17.65 1.03
CA LYS A 45 3.27 -17.96 2.17
C LYS A 45 4.43 -16.99 2.36
N ASN A 46 4.89 -16.33 1.28
CA ASN A 46 6.11 -15.52 1.27
C ASN A 46 5.98 -14.32 0.34
N LEU A 47 4.94 -13.50 0.56
CA LEU A 47 4.68 -12.34 -0.27
C LEU A 47 5.70 -11.23 0.06
N ASN A 48 6.54 -10.88 -0.90
CA ASN A 48 7.67 -9.97 -0.69
C ASN A 48 7.46 -8.59 -1.32
N GLN A 49 6.84 -8.55 -2.50
CA GLN A 49 6.56 -7.33 -3.24
C GLN A 49 5.09 -7.28 -3.59
N VAL A 50 4.44 -6.16 -3.30
CA VAL A 50 3.04 -5.90 -3.60
C VAL A 50 2.90 -4.54 -4.26
N ASN A 51 2.22 -4.51 -5.41
CA ASN A 51 1.92 -3.29 -6.14
C ASN A 51 0.43 -3.29 -6.49
N LEU A 52 -0.32 -2.40 -5.86
CA LEU A 52 -1.78 -2.26 -6.02
C LEU A 52 -2.08 -0.87 -6.57
N THR A 53 -2.45 -0.80 -7.85
CA THR A 53 -2.74 0.47 -8.53
C THR A 53 -4.22 0.61 -8.83
N TYR A 54 -4.78 1.82 -8.83
CA TYR A 54 -6.16 2.02 -9.29
C TYR A 54 -6.20 2.41 -10.76
N ASP A 55 -7.28 2.05 -11.46
CA ASP A 55 -7.61 2.69 -12.72
C ASP A 55 -8.42 3.98 -12.46
N ASN A 56 -7.97 5.10 -13.01
CA ASN A 56 -8.54 6.43 -12.78
C ASN A 56 -9.93 6.62 -13.45
N GLU A 57 -10.36 5.67 -14.28
CA GLU A 57 -11.63 5.71 -15.00
C GLU A 57 -12.84 5.33 -14.13
N ASP A 58 -12.62 4.61 -13.02
CA ASP A 58 -13.69 4.12 -12.15
C ASP A 58 -13.87 5.05 -10.94
N TYR A 59 -14.87 5.95 -10.98
CA TYR A 59 -15.19 6.83 -9.84
C TYR A 59 -15.73 6.00 -8.67
N ILE A 60 -14.89 5.74 -7.67
CA ILE A 60 -15.28 5.08 -6.42
C ILE A 60 -15.71 6.17 -5.42
N SER A 61 -16.92 6.05 -4.86
CA SER A 61 -17.33 6.94 -3.76
C SER A 61 -16.44 6.70 -2.54
N ASN A 62 -16.11 7.77 -1.81
CA ASN A 62 -15.21 7.71 -0.65
C ASN A 62 -15.61 6.63 0.37
N ASP A 63 -16.91 6.44 0.63
CA ASP A 63 -17.41 5.46 1.59
C ASP A 63 -17.15 4.01 1.16
N THR A 64 -17.29 3.73 -0.14
CA THR A 64 -17.00 2.42 -0.73
C THR A 64 -15.50 2.15 -0.74
N PHE A 65 -14.71 3.20 -0.97
CA PHE A 65 -13.25 3.15 -0.98
C PHE A 65 -12.69 2.72 0.37
N GLU A 66 -13.20 3.29 1.46
CA GLU A 66 -12.77 2.96 2.82
C GLU A 66 -13.20 1.53 3.25
N TYR A 67 -14.42 1.12 2.92
CA TYR A 67 -14.93 -0.22 3.28
C TYR A 67 -14.10 -1.35 2.67
N CYS A 68 -13.62 -1.18 1.43
CA CYS A 68 -12.86 -2.20 0.72
C CYS A 68 -11.36 -2.20 1.05
N GLN A 69 -10.79 -1.03 1.38
CA GLN A 69 -9.35 -0.90 1.65
C GLN A 69 -8.94 -1.44 3.01
N LYS A 70 -9.78 -1.26 4.04
CA LYS A 70 -9.44 -1.75 5.38
C LYS A 70 -9.19 -3.27 5.41
N PRO A 71 -10.09 -4.13 4.90
CA PRO A 71 -9.83 -5.58 4.83
C PRO A 71 -8.62 -5.95 3.96
N LEU A 72 -8.38 -5.18 2.91
CA LEU A 72 -7.20 -5.35 2.05
C LEU A 72 -5.90 -5.04 2.81
N GLU A 73 -5.84 -3.93 3.54
CA GLU A 73 -4.71 -3.61 4.40
C GLU A 73 -4.53 -4.65 5.52
N GLU A 74 -5.61 -5.12 6.14
CA GLU A 74 -5.57 -6.21 7.13
C GLU A 74 -5.01 -7.51 6.55
N SER A 75 -5.28 -7.81 5.27
CA SER A 75 -4.67 -8.95 4.58
C SER A 75 -3.16 -8.77 4.37
N LEU A 76 -2.71 -7.55 4.06
CA LEU A 76 -1.27 -7.23 3.91
C LEU A 76 -0.52 -7.33 5.24
N ILE A 77 -1.16 -6.95 6.36
CA ILE A 77 -0.57 -7.07 7.70
C ILE A 77 -0.21 -8.52 8.05
N LYS A 78 -0.95 -9.51 7.51
CA LYS A 78 -0.61 -10.94 7.72
C LYS A 78 0.74 -11.34 7.12
N HIS A 79 1.28 -10.53 6.21
CA HIS A 79 2.59 -10.70 5.58
C HIS A 79 3.59 -9.62 6.02
N ALA A 80 3.37 -9.03 7.19
CA ALA A 80 4.21 -7.96 7.76
C ALA A 80 5.70 -8.29 7.89
N ASP A 81 6.01 -9.56 8.09
CA ASP A 81 7.36 -10.10 8.21
C ASP A 81 8.04 -10.37 6.86
N THR A 82 7.28 -10.43 5.76
CA THR A 82 7.81 -10.87 4.45
C THR A 82 7.79 -9.74 3.43
N ILE A 83 6.83 -8.83 3.50
CA ILE A 83 6.71 -7.68 2.60
C ILE A 83 7.89 -6.73 2.83
N GLN A 84 8.67 -6.52 1.76
CA GLN A 84 9.77 -5.57 1.72
C GLN A 84 9.50 -4.40 0.78
N TYR A 85 8.59 -4.57 -0.18
CA TYR A 85 8.26 -3.58 -1.19
C TYR A 85 6.75 -3.46 -1.31
N LEU A 86 6.22 -2.28 -1.00
CA LEU A 86 4.79 -2.01 -1.09
C LEU A 86 4.55 -0.77 -1.95
N ARG A 87 3.67 -0.89 -2.94
CA ARG A 87 3.07 0.24 -3.65
C ARG A 87 1.56 0.17 -3.56
N MET A 88 0.94 1.29 -3.21
CA MET A 88 -0.53 1.43 -3.19
C MET A 88 -0.93 2.82 -3.69
N ASP A 89 -1.95 2.91 -4.53
CA ASP A 89 -2.41 4.21 -5.05
C ASP A 89 -3.41 4.93 -4.12
N TRP A 90 -3.36 4.65 -2.80
CA TRP A 90 -4.17 5.29 -1.77
C TRP A 90 -3.40 5.49 -0.46
N GLU A 91 -3.88 6.40 0.39
CA GLU A 91 -3.34 6.60 1.74
C GLU A 91 -3.80 5.46 2.65
N PRO A 92 -2.89 4.80 3.42
CA PRO A 92 -3.28 3.78 4.37
C PRO A 92 -4.33 4.28 5.37
N ILE A 93 -5.44 3.55 5.49
CA ILE A 93 -6.54 3.90 6.40
C ILE A 93 -6.31 3.27 7.78
N THR A 94 -5.65 2.11 7.80
CA THR A 94 -5.22 1.41 9.01
C THR A 94 -3.80 1.81 9.41
N ASN A 95 -3.30 1.26 10.54
CA ASN A 95 -1.90 1.42 10.94
C ASN A 95 -0.95 0.50 10.15
N LEU A 96 -1.28 0.10 8.92
CA LEU A 96 -0.53 -0.85 8.09
C LEU A 96 0.98 -0.67 8.18
N LEU A 97 1.47 0.56 7.96
CA LEU A 97 2.91 0.85 7.92
C LEU A 97 3.62 0.57 9.25
N SER A 98 2.93 0.65 10.39
CA SER A 98 3.51 0.31 11.70
C SER A 98 3.72 -1.19 11.89
N TYR A 99 2.99 -2.04 11.15
CA TYR A 99 3.12 -3.49 11.21
C TYR A 99 4.20 -4.02 10.26
N LEU A 100 4.43 -3.37 9.11
CA LEU A 100 5.37 -3.84 8.09
C LEU A 100 6.85 -3.59 8.49
N ILE A 101 7.32 -4.29 9.52
CA ILE A 101 8.66 -4.10 10.12
C ILE A 101 9.82 -4.33 9.15
N ASN A 102 9.62 -5.13 8.10
CA ASN A 102 10.63 -5.45 7.10
C ASN A 102 10.51 -4.62 5.81
N LEU A 103 9.67 -3.59 5.82
CA LEU A 103 9.44 -2.71 4.68
C LEU A 103 10.70 -1.87 4.37
N LYS A 104 11.22 -2.01 3.15
CA LYS A 104 12.37 -1.27 2.64
C LYS A 104 11.96 -0.09 1.79
N LEU A 105 10.87 -0.23 1.03
CA LEU A 105 10.35 0.80 0.15
C LEU A 105 8.83 0.81 0.18
N PHE A 106 8.29 2.00 0.38
CA PHE A 106 6.88 2.30 0.22
C PHE A 106 6.70 3.36 -0.86
N LEU A 107 5.85 3.09 -1.83
CA LEU A 107 5.41 4.06 -2.83
C LEU A 107 3.91 4.27 -2.70
N PHE A 108 3.47 5.52 -2.73
CA PHE A 108 2.04 5.82 -2.82
C PHE A 108 1.78 6.84 -3.90
N HIS A 109 0.67 6.65 -4.64
CA HIS A 109 0.26 7.58 -5.68
C HIS A 109 -0.71 8.60 -5.10
N ILE A 110 -0.52 9.87 -5.49
CA ILE A 110 -1.33 10.99 -5.03
C ILE A 110 -2.18 11.46 -6.20
N THR A 111 -3.44 11.02 -6.26
CA THR A 111 -4.41 11.51 -7.24
C THR A 111 -5.07 12.81 -6.75
N GLU A 112 -4.49 13.94 -7.18
CA GLU A 112 -5.11 15.27 -7.45
C GLU A 112 -5.91 16.02 -6.34
N ARG A 113 -5.20 16.87 -5.58
CA ARG A 113 -5.45 18.33 -5.34
C ARG A 113 -4.53 18.83 -4.21
N PHE A 114 -3.22 18.86 -4.44
CA PHE A 114 -2.28 19.41 -3.45
C PHE A 114 -1.43 20.51 -4.06
N LYS A 115 -1.44 21.68 -3.42
CA LYS A 115 -0.43 22.71 -3.65
C LYS A 115 0.88 22.20 -3.03
N ILE A 116 1.90 22.00 -3.85
CA ILE A 116 3.25 21.77 -3.35
C ILE A 116 3.76 23.14 -2.89
N ILE A 117 4.03 23.31 -1.59
CA ILE A 117 4.76 24.47 -1.08
C ILE A 117 6.15 23.98 -0.72
N SER A 118 7.17 24.48 -1.40
CA SER A 118 8.56 24.26 -1.02
C SER A 118 8.88 25.11 0.20
N LEU A 119 9.31 24.49 1.30
CA LEU A 119 9.94 25.20 2.42
C LEU A 119 11.41 24.76 2.48
N SER A 120 12.30 25.76 2.40
CA SER A 120 13.74 25.57 2.55
C SER A 120 14.12 25.90 3.98
N LEU A 121 14.65 24.90 4.69
CA LEU A 121 15.36 25.11 5.96
C LEU A 121 16.78 24.57 5.76
N GLU A 122 17.77 25.40 6.08
CA GLU A 122 19.19 25.02 6.18
C GLU A 122 19.76 24.29 4.95
N GLY A 123 19.42 24.78 3.74
CA GLY A 123 20.04 24.29 2.49
C GLY A 123 19.55 22.92 2.01
N GLN A 124 18.55 22.33 2.67
CA GLN A 124 17.86 21.14 2.19
C GLN A 124 16.45 21.51 1.69
N THR A 125 16.11 21.05 0.49
CA THR A 125 14.79 21.27 -0.11
C THR A 125 13.85 20.15 0.31
N PHE A 126 12.82 20.48 1.08
CA PHE A 126 11.75 19.55 1.44
C PHE A 126 10.47 19.89 0.67
N TYR A 127 9.84 18.88 0.07
CA TYR A 127 8.54 19.01 -0.59
C TYR A 127 7.43 18.74 0.43
N VAL A 128 6.66 19.76 0.79
CA VAL A 128 5.54 19.63 1.74
C VAL A 128 4.22 19.61 0.97
N ILE A 129 3.46 18.53 1.16
CA ILE A 129 2.16 18.28 0.53
C ILE A 129 1.06 18.80 1.45
N THR A 130 0.48 19.96 1.13
CA THR A 130 -0.42 20.66 2.05
C THR A 130 -1.88 20.18 1.91
N ASN A 131 -2.20 19.07 2.57
CA ASN A 131 -3.50 18.80 3.21
C ASN A 131 -3.48 17.55 4.12
N CYS A 132 -2.42 16.72 4.10
CA CYS A 132 -2.21 15.62 5.05
C CYS A 132 -1.33 16.00 6.25
N PHE A 133 -1.37 17.27 6.68
CA PHE A 133 -0.44 17.85 7.66
C PHE A 133 -0.38 17.11 9.01
N LYS A 134 -1.45 16.42 9.43
CA LYS A 134 -1.45 15.69 10.71
C LYS A 134 -0.96 14.25 10.61
N ARG A 135 -1.30 13.52 9.53
CA ARG A 135 -1.01 12.08 9.40
C ARG A 135 0.37 11.78 8.80
N ILE A 136 0.83 12.54 7.81
CA ILE A 136 2.15 12.30 7.21
C ILE A 136 3.29 12.66 8.18
N ILE A 137 3.15 13.75 8.96
CA ILE A 137 4.11 14.07 10.03
C ILE A 137 4.15 12.96 11.08
N PHE A 138 2.99 12.39 11.44
CA PHE A 138 2.93 11.25 12.36
C PHE A 138 3.72 10.05 11.82
N TYR A 139 3.47 9.64 10.56
CA TYR A 139 4.18 8.50 9.96
C TYR A 139 5.68 8.72 9.79
N LEU A 140 6.12 9.91 9.38
CA LEU A 140 7.54 10.23 9.26
C LEU A 140 8.24 10.24 10.62
N ASN A 141 7.59 10.76 11.67
CA ASN A 141 8.11 10.73 13.03
C ASN A 141 8.18 9.29 13.57
N THR A 142 7.19 8.44 13.29
CA THR A 142 7.20 7.02 13.67
C THR A 142 8.34 6.27 12.97
N LEU A 143 8.55 6.48 11.66
CA LEU A 143 9.63 5.84 10.89
C LEU A 143 11.02 6.32 11.33
N LEU A 144 11.18 7.61 11.65
CA LEU A 144 12.41 8.16 12.23
C LEU A 144 12.69 7.55 13.61
N HIS A 145 11.66 7.40 14.45
CA HIS A 145 11.79 6.80 15.77
C HIS A 145 12.18 5.31 15.70
N ILE A 146 11.57 4.55 14.78
CA ILE A 146 11.91 3.14 14.54
C ILE A 146 13.37 3.00 14.07
N LYS A 147 13.80 3.85 13.12
CA LYS A 147 15.17 3.83 12.62
C LYS A 147 16.18 4.18 13.71
N TYR A 148 15.90 5.22 14.50
CA TYR A 148 16.74 5.65 15.61
C TYR A 148 16.92 4.54 16.67
N HIS A 149 15.85 3.80 16.99
CA HIS A 149 15.94 2.67 17.92
C HIS A 149 16.67 1.44 17.34
N SER A 150 16.63 1.23 16.02
CA SER A 150 17.35 0.13 15.37
C SER A 150 18.87 0.36 15.33
N ASP A 151 19.31 1.61 15.29
CA ASP A 151 20.73 1.99 15.23
C ASP A 151 21.39 2.04 16.63
N LEU A 152 20.61 2.24 17.71
CA LEU A 152 21.10 2.23 19.09
C LEU A 152 21.30 0.83 19.69
N ASN A 153 20.74 -0.22 19.07
CA ASN A 153 20.80 -1.60 19.55
C ASN A 153 21.80 -2.47 18.75
N LYS A 154 22.75 -1.85 18.06
CA LYS A 154 23.92 -2.48 17.40
C LYS A 154 25.20 -2.04 18.10
#